data_AF-A0A0F2QFG6-F1
#
_entry.id   AF-A0A0F2QFG6-F1
#
_cell.length_a   1.000
_cell.length_b   1.000
_cell.length_c   1.000
_cell.angle_alpha   90.00
_cell.angle_beta   90.00
_cell.angle_gamma   90.00
#
_symmetry.space_group_name_H-M   'P 1'
#
loop_
_entity.id
_entity.type
_entity.pdbx_description
1 polymer ?
#
loop_
_entity_poly.entity_id
_entity_poly.type
_entity_poly.pdbx_seq_one_letter_code
_entity_poly.pdbx_strand_id
1 'polypeptide(L)' 'MSDAARIAAQLSAQYGEDAAVIATLRAAEVAAQGDAEALAHWDEVIVILEIGDRPTDGPAN' A
#
# COMPACT_ATOMS: atom_id res chain seq x y z
N MET A 1 0.66 0.95 16.41
CA MET A 1 0.38 0.68 14.98
C MET A 1 -0.05 1.99 14.36
N SER A 2 0.68 2.48 13.35
CA SER A 2 0.26 3.65 12.58
C SER A 2 -1.02 3.33 11.78
N ASP A 3 -1.78 4.35 11.42
CA ASP A 3 -2.99 4.18 10.61
C ASP A 3 -2.67 3.60 9.24
N ALA A 4 -1.52 3.97 8.64
CA ALA A 4 -1.03 3.41 7.38
C ALA A 4 -0.82 1.89 7.45
N ALA A 5 -0.23 1.38 8.53
CA ALA A 5 -0.02 -0.06 8.70
C ALA A 5 -1.33 -0.85 8.82
N ARG A 6 -2.35 -0.24 9.44
CA ARG A 6 -3.67 -0.86 9.57
C ARG A 6 -4.37 -0.94 8.20
N ILE A 7 -4.31 0.14 7.44
CA ILE A 7 -4.90 0.21 6.09
C ILE A 7 -4.18 -0.73 5.14
N ALA A 8 -2.84 -0.78 5.16
CA ALA A 8 -2.05 -1.74 4.40
C ALA A 8 -2.45 -3.19 4.71
N ALA A 9 -2.57 -3.56 6.00
CA ALA A 9 -2.99 -4.90 6.39
C ALA A 9 -4.41 -5.24 5.90
N GLN A 10 -5.34 -4.28 5.94
CA GLN A 10 -6.70 -4.48 5.43
C GLN A 10 -6.72 -4.64 3.90
N LEU A 11 -5.98 -3.80 3.18
CA LEU A 11 -5.86 -3.87 1.72
C LEU A 11 -5.23 -5.20 1.29
N SER A 12 -4.14 -5.61 1.92
CA SER A 12 -3.48 -6.88 1.66
C SER A 12 -4.41 -8.07 1.93
N ALA A 13 -5.17 -8.05 3.03
CA ALA A 13 -6.12 -9.11 3.34
C ALA A 13 -7.31 -9.18 2.36
N GLN A 14 -7.74 -8.05 1.80
CA GLN A 14 -8.91 -7.99 0.92
C GLN A 14 -8.58 -8.17 -0.56
N TYR A 15 -7.42 -7.67 -0.99
CA TYR A 15 -7.05 -7.57 -2.40
C TYR A 15 -5.75 -8.33 -2.74
N GLY A 16 -5.01 -8.84 -1.74
CA GLY A 16 -3.78 -9.60 -1.98
C GLY A 16 -2.76 -8.77 -2.76
N GLU A 17 -2.30 -9.32 -3.89
CA GLU A 17 -1.34 -8.69 -4.82
C GLU A 17 -1.84 -7.34 -5.37
N ASP A 18 -3.16 -7.18 -5.54
CA ASP A 18 -3.74 -5.94 -6.06
C ASP A 18 -3.76 -4.80 -5.02
N ALA A 19 -3.42 -5.07 -3.75
CA ALA A 19 -3.45 -4.08 -2.68
C ALA A 19 -2.57 -2.85 -2.99
N ALA A 20 -1.36 -3.08 -3.51
CA ALA A 20 -0.42 -2.01 -3.86
C ALA A 20 -0.94 -1.18 -5.04
N VAL A 21 -1.57 -1.82 -6.03
CA VAL A 21 -2.20 -1.14 -7.17
C VAL A 21 -3.34 -0.23 -6.70
N ILE A 22 -4.22 -0.72 -5.83
CA ILE A 22 -5.32 0.07 -5.28
C ILE A 22 -4.80 1.25 -4.45
N ALA A 23 -3.79 1.03 -3.60
CA ALA A 23 -3.18 2.11 -2.82
C ALA A 23 -2.54 3.19 -3.73
N THR A 24 -1.89 2.77 -4.82
CA THR A 24 -1.31 3.67 -5.81
C THR A 24 -2.36 4.50 -6.55
N LEU A 25 -3.50 3.90 -6.92
CA LEU A 25 -4.59 4.64 -7.56
C LEU A 25 -5.20 5.69 -6.61
N ARG A 26 -5.31 5.35 -5.32
CA ARG A 26 -5.78 6.30 -4.29
C ARG A 26 -4.79 7.44 -4.06
N ALA A 27 -3.49 7.15 -4.03
CA ALA A 27 -2.45 8.17 -3.99
C ALA A 27 -2.54 9.13 -5.19
N ALA A 28 -2.73 8.59 -6.40
CA ALA A 28 -2.89 9.41 -7.60
C ALA A 28 -4.16 10.28 -7.56
N GLU A 29 -5.28 9.75 -7.03
CA GLU A 29 -6.54 10.49 -6.88
C GLU A 29 -6.37 11.71 -5.96
N VAL A 30 -5.76 11.53 -4.78
CA VAL A 30 -5.54 12.63 -3.84
C VAL A 30 -4.49 13.62 -4.32
N ALA A 31 -3.46 13.14 -5.04
CA ALA A 31 -2.48 14.00 -5.69
C ALA A 31 -3.13 14.90 -6.75
N ALA A 32 -4.04 14.34 -7.55
CA ALA A 32 -4.78 15.11 -8.56
C ALA A 32 -5.72 16.16 -7.93
N GLN A 33 -6.20 15.90 -6.71
CA GLN A 33 -6.98 16.85 -5.91
C GLN A 33 -6.12 17.91 -5.22
N GLY A 34 -4.80 17.78 -5.24
CA GLY A 34 -3.86 18.68 -4.58
C GLY A 34 -3.73 18.46 -3.07
N ASP A 35 -4.18 17.31 -2.57
CA ASP A 35 -4.09 16.97 -1.14
C ASP A 35 -2.76 16.25 -0.85
N ALA A 36 -1.76 17.05 -0.48
CA ALA A 36 -0.42 16.57 -0.18
C ALA A 36 -0.34 15.78 1.14
N GLU A 37 -1.23 16.04 2.10
CA GLU A 37 -1.25 15.32 3.38
C GLU A 37 -1.80 13.91 3.17
N ALA A 38 -2.91 13.79 2.44
CA ALA A 38 -3.45 12.50 2.06
C ALA A 38 -2.47 11.74 1.16
N LEU A 39 -1.77 12.42 0.23
CA LEU A 39 -0.75 11.79 -0.60
C LEU A 39 0.37 11.16 0.25
N ALA A 40 0.92 11.91 1.21
CA ALA A 40 1.97 11.39 2.10
C ALA A 40 1.50 10.18 2.91
N HIS A 41 0.22 10.16 3.33
CA HIS A 41 -0.37 9.01 4.00
C HIS A 41 -0.44 7.77 3.10
N TRP A 42 -0.88 7.94 1.85
CA TRP A 42 -0.96 6.82 0.90
C TRP A 42 0.42 6.33 0.45
N ASP A 43 1.41 7.21 0.32
CA ASP A 43 2.80 6.82 0.08
C ASP A 43 3.33 5.91 1.20
N GLU A 44 3.01 6.22 2.46
CA GLU A 44 3.38 5.39 3.61
C GLU A 44 2.70 4.00 3.56
N VAL A 45 1.44 3.93 3.16
CA VAL A 45 0.70 2.66 2.95
C VAL A 45 1.36 1.83 1.84
N ILE A 46 1.70 2.45 0.71
CA ILE A 46 2.32 1.77 -0.43
C ILE A 46 3.68 1.17 -0.03
N VAL A 47 4.51 1.94 0.68
CA VAL A 47 5.81 1.44 1.18
C VAL A 47 5.63 0.21 2.08
N ILE A 48 4.62 0.21 2.96
CA ILE A 48 4.34 -0.94 3.83
C ILE A 48 3.92 -2.16 3.01
N LEU A 49 3.05 -1.96 2.01
CA LEU A 49 2.58 -3.02 1.12
C LEU A 49 3.74 -3.61 0.31
N GLU A 50 4.61 -2.79 -0.28
CA GLU A 50 5.76 -3.26 -1.06
C GLU A 50 6.82 -3.98 -0.20
N ILE A 51 7.00 -3.57 1.06
CA ILE A 51 7.88 -4.29 2.00
C ILE A 51 7.28 -5.66 2.35
N GLY A 52 5.97 -5.74 2.55
CA GLY A 52 5.26 -6.98 2.89
C GLY A 52 5.03 -7.93 1.72
N ASP A 53 4.92 -7.39 0.50
CA ASP A 53 4.70 -8.13 -0.74
C ASP A 53 5.99 -8.74 -1.31
N ARG A 54 7.17 -8.34 -0.80
CA ARG A 54 8.44 -8.93 -1.24
C ARG A 54 8.37 -10.46 -1.03
N PRO A 55 8.35 -11.27 -2.09
CA PRO A 55 8.11 -12.69 -1.95
C PRO A 55 9.27 -13.32 -1.19
N THR A 56 8.97 -14.01 -0.10
CA THR A 56 9.91 -14.95 0.54
C THR A 56 10.04 -16.25 -0.23
N ASP A 57 9.40 -16.39 -1.39
CA ASP A 57 9.50 -17.58 -2.25
C ASP A 57 10.73 -17.51 -3.18
N GLY A 58 11.89 -17.83 -2.60
CA GLY A 58 13.04 -18.38 -3.32
C GLY A 58 13.12 -19.90 -3.05
N PRO A 59 13.57 -20.72 -4.02
CA PRO A 59 13.08 -22.08 -4.19
C PRO A 59 13.58 -23.03 -3.11
N ALA A 60 12.65 -23.68 -2.40
CA ALA A 60 12.95 -24.91 -1.69
C ALA A 60 12.92 -26.07 -2.70
N ASN A 61 14.14 -26.45 -3.12
CA ASN A 61 14.52 -27.68 -3.84
C ASN A 61 13.55 -28.86 -3.76
#